data_AF-A0A1Y1UAZ9-F1
#
_entry.id   AF-A0A1Y1UAZ9-F1
#
_cell.length_a   1.000
_cell.length_b   1.000
_cell.length_c   1.000
_cell.angle_alpha   90.00
_cell.angle_beta   90.00
_cell.angle_gamma   90.00
#
_symmetry.space_group_name_H-M   'P 1'
#
loop_
_entity.id
_entity.type
_entity.pdbx_description
1 polymer ?
#
loop_
_entity_poly.entity_id
_entity_poly.type
_entity_poly.pdbx_seq_one_letter_code
_entity_poly.pdbx_strand_id
1 'polypeptide(L)'
;MTNQFQGLRLTIRAVLVSSLLVLGHFLLISAPNLAADEDTQSALRASSAILFHTLLWTIFVLFEEADSGSMGQAKVNEGSGALFISTAAEWILNSIIFGAWIAYAGPTSALIKSVVIGNTAGLWMIPVSYMLAIAAVTTLQVHLVFSILLYAIRSGPGELLRWSFWRERAGHWEPSIRLAEDEVDDLVSCEKGLLGSVQDLKK
;
A
#
# COMPACT_ATOMS: atom_id res chain seq x y z
N MET A 1 2.06 -18.37 -4.27
CA MET A 1 1.23 -17.86 -3.15
C MET A 1 1.14 -16.32 -3.11
N THR A 2 1.97 -15.61 -3.87
CA THR A 2 2.04 -14.14 -3.99
C THR A 2 0.75 -13.48 -4.50
N ASN A 3 0.03 -14.10 -5.44
CA ASN A 3 -1.20 -13.53 -6.02
C ASN A 3 -2.37 -13.34 -5.02
N GLN A 4 -2.46 -14.14 -3.95
CA GLN A 4 -3.56 -14.01 -2.98
C GLN A 4 -3.39 -12.81 -2.04
N PHE A 5 -2.15 -12.52 -1.64
CA PHE A 5 -1.83 -11.37 -0.77
C PHE A 5 -2.07 -10.03 -1.48
N GLN A 6 -1.79 -9.96 -2.79
CA GLN A 6 -2.01 -8.75 -3.58
C GLN A 6 -3.51 -8.47 -3.79
N GLY A 7 -4.29 -9.49 -4.14
CA GLY A 7 -5.74 -9.34 -4.34
C GLY A 7 -6.47 -8.88 -3.07
N LEU A 8 -6.09 -9.43 -1.91
CA LEU A 8 -6.65 -9.01 -0.63
C LEU A 8 -6.30 -7.54 -0.30
N ARG A 9 -5.04 -7.14 -0.48
CA ARG A 9 -4.61 -5.74 -0.25
C ARG A 9 -5.36 -4.75 -1.13
N LEU A 10 -5.51 -5.07 -2.41
CA LEU A 10 -6.26 -4.23 -3.35
C LEU A 10 -7.73 -4.09 -2.93
N THR A 11 -8.35 -5.20 -2.50
CA THR A 11 -9.72 -5.20 -1.99
C THR A 11 -9.86 -4.32 -0.74
N ILE A 12 -8.94 -4.44 0.22
CA ILE A 12 -8.96 -3.61 1.44
C ILE A 12 -8.77 -2.13 1.09
N ARG A 13 -7.88 -1.79 0.15
CA ARG A 13 -7.70 -0.41 -0.33
C ARG A 13 -8.96 0.12 -1.03
N ALA A 14 -9.63 -0.68 -1.83
CA ALA A 14 -10.90 -0.30 -2.46
C ALA A 14 -12.00 -0.03 -1.42
N VAL A 15 -12.12 -0.89 -0.40
CA VAL A 15 -13.02 -0.67 0.74
C VAL A 15 -12.66 0.62 1.48
N LEU A 16 -11.37 0.86 1.72
CA LEU A 16 -10.90 2.09 2.35
C LEU A 16 -11.32 3.32 1.52
N VAL A 17 -11.02 3.36 0.23
CA VAL A 17 -11.41 4.48 -0.65
C VAL A 17 -12.92 4.71 -0.62
N SER A 18 -13.73 3.65 -0.75
CA SER A 18 -15.19 3.77 -0.70
C SER A 18 -15.66 4.32 0.65
N SER A 19 -15.11 3.84 1.76
CA SER A 19 -15.48 4.30 3.10
C SER A 19 -15.11 5.76 3.33
N LEU A 20 -13.95 6.20 2.85
CA LEU A 20 -13.48 7.58 2.95
C LEU A 20 -14.34 8.54 2.10
N LEU A 21 -14.73 8.12 0.89
CA LEU A 21 -15.60 8.93 0.03
C LEU A 21 -16.99 9.11 0.64
N VAL A 22 -17.57 8.02 1.17
CA VAL A 22 -18.87 8.07 1.87
C VAL A 22 -18.77 9.00 3.08
N LEU A 23 -17.74 8.81 3.92
CA LEU A 23 -17.54 9.62 5.11
C LEU A 23 -17.34 11.10 4.77
N GLY A 24 -16.49 11.40 3.79
CA GLY A 24 -16.24 12.77 3.32
C GLY A 24 -17.51 13.43 2.76
N HIS A 25 -18.31 12.70 2.00
CA HIS A 25 -19.59 13.20 1.48
C HIS A 25 -20.56 13.59 2.60
N PHE A 26 -20.73 12.72 3.60
CA PHE A 26 -21.62 13.01 4.74
C PHE A 26 -21.11 14.15 5.62
N LEU A 27 -19.80 14.26 5.81
CA LEU A 27 -19.20 15.38 6.54
C LEU A 27 -19.41 16.70 5.79
N LEU A 28 -19.29 16.72 4.47
CA LEU A 28 -19.56 17.92 3.66
C LEU A 28 -21.02 18.36 3.75
N ILE A 29 -21.97 17.41 3.69
CA ILE A 29 -23.41 17.71 3.85
C ILE A 29 -23.71 18.21 5.26
N SER A 30 -23.03 17.67 6.28
CA SER A 30 -23.27 18.02 7.68
C SER A 30 -22.55 19.30 8.12
N ALA A 31 -21.52 19.73 7.38
CA ALA A 31 -20.67 20.88 7.72
C ALA A 31 -21.44 22.18 8.00
N PRO A 32 -22.47 22.58 7.22
CA PRO A 32 -23.23 23.80 7.49
C PRO A 32 -23.94 23.77 8.85
N ASN A 33 -24.40 22.59 9.28
CA ASN A 33 -25.11 22.40 10.55
C ASN A 33 -24.16 22.30 11.75
N LEU A 34 -22.87 22.04 11.49
CA LEU A 34 -21.82 21.89 12.50
C LEU A 34 -21.01 23.17 12.72
N ALA A 35 -21.22 24.19 11.91
CA ALA A 35 -20.42 25.41 11.88
C ALA A 35 -20.64 26.37 13.07
N ALA A 36 -21.52 26.03 14.03
CA ALA A 36 -21.89 26.92 15.13
C ALA A 36 -20.89 26.93 16.31
N ASP A 37 -20.04 25.91 16.42
CA ASP A 37 -19.11 25.71 17.54
C ASP A 37 -17.65 25.62 17.07
N GLU A 38 -16.74 26.32 17.77
CA GLU A 38 -15.33 26.45 17.38
C GLU A 38 -14.59 25.11 17.49
N ASP A 39 -14.87 24.34 18.54
CA ASP A 39 -14.29 23.02 18.76
C ASP A 39 -14.73 22.04 17.67
N THR A 40 -16.01 22.08 17.29
CA THR A 40 -16.58 21.29 16.21
C THR A 40 -15.97 21.65 14.85
N GLN A 41 -15.73 22.94 14.57
CA GLN A 41 -15.04 23.38 13.35
C GLN A 41 -13.58 22.90 13.30
N SER A 42 -12.86 22.98 14.42
CA SER A 42 -11.48 22.51 14.51
C SER A 42 -11.39 21.00 14.25
N ALA A 43 -12.28 20.23 14.88
CA ALA A 43 -12.39 18.79 14.65
C ALA A 43 -12.72 18.46 13.19
N LEU A 44 -13.66 19.18 12.57
CA LEU A 44 -14.02 18.99 11.16
C LEU A 44 -12.83 19.24 10.23
N ARG A 45 -12.04 20.30 10.47
CA ARG A 45 -10.82 20.60 9.68
C ARG A 45 -9.78 19.49 9.82
N ALA A 46 -9.54 19.05 11.06
CA ALA A 46 -8.58 17.98 11.34
C ALA A 46 -9.01 16.65 10.68
N SER A 47 -10.26 16.23 10.87
CA SER A 47 -10.80 15.03 10.24
C SER A 47 -10.76 15.12 8.71
N SER A 48 -11.10 16.27 8.13
CA SER A 48 -11.03 16.48 6.67
C SER A 48 -9.60 16.37 6.13
N ALA A 49 -8.63 16.91 6.84
CA ALA A 49 -7.21 16.81 6.47
C ALA A 49 -6.73 15.35 6.49
N ILE A 50 -7.10 14.58 7.51
CA ILE A 50 -6.74 13.16 7.63
C ILE A 50 -7.43 12.33 6.54
N LEU A 51 -8.71 12.58 6.28
CA LEU A 51 -9.46 11.92 5.20
C LEU A 51 -8.80 12.18 3.85
N PHE A 52 -8.52 13.45 3.54
CA PHE A 52 -7.87 13.84 2.30
C PHE A 52 -6.48 13.19 2.17
N HIS A 53 -5.67 13.23 3.22
CA HIS A 53 -4.32 12.65 3.18
C HIS A 53 -4.36 11.12 3.02
N THR A 54 -5.27 10.44 3.72
CA THR A 54 -5.48 8.99 3.60
C THR A 54 -5.93 8.62 2.19
N LEU A 55 -6.87 9.38 1.62
CA LEU A 55 -7.39 9.16 0.27
C LEU A 55 -6.31 9.39 -0.78
N LEU A 56 -5.57 10.51 -0.68
CA LEU A 56 -4.48 10.86 -1.58
C LEU A 56 -3.42 9.77 -1.63
N TRP A 57 -2.97 9.32 -0.45
CA TRP A 57 -2.03 8.22 -0.33
C TRP A 57 -2.56 6.94 -0.98
N THR A 58 -3.79 6.54 -0.64
CA THR A 58 -4.37 5.29 -1.16
C THR A 58 -4.53 5.33 -2.68
N ILE A 59 -4.90 6.49 -3.25
CA ILE A 59 -5.03 6.69 -4.69
C ILE A 59 -3.67 6.59 -5.38
N PHE A 60 -2.62 7.24 -4.86
CA PHE A 60 -1.29 7.14 -5.45
C PHE A 60 -0.79 5.70 -5.51
N VAL A 61 -0.98 4.98 -4.41
CA VAL A 61 -0.62 3.56 -4.36
C VAL A 61 -1.42 2.76 -5.39
N LEU A 62 -2.74 2.97 -5.50
CA LEU A 62 -3.57 2.28 -6.50
C LEU A 62 -3.16 2.60 -7.95
N PHE A 63 -2.80 3.85 -8.26
CA PHE A 63 -2.31 4.22 -9.59
C PHE A 63 -1.00 3.52 -9.93
N GLU A 64 -0.04 3.51 -9.01
CA GLU A 64 1.24 2.84 -9.23
C GLU A 64 1.04 1.31 -9.35
N GLU A 65 0.05 0.73 -8.65
CA GLU A 65 -0.29 -0.69 -8.78
C GLU A 65 -0.94 -1.02 -10.13
N ALA A 66 -1.79 -0.13 -10.63
CA ALA A 66 -2.44 -0.29 -11.93
C ALA A 66 -1.42 -0.19 -13.08
N ASP A 67 -0.47 0.76 -12.98
CA ASP A 67 0.60 0.93 -13.97
C ASP A 67 1.48 -0.32 -14.05
N SER A 68 1.84 -0.86 -12.87
CA SER A 68 2.62 -2.10 -12.74
C SER A 68 1.96 -3.34 -13.36
N GLY A 69 0.63 -3.37 -13.50
CA GLY A 69 -0.10 -4.53 -14.04
C GLY A 69 -0.21 -4.54 -15.57
N SER A 70 0.00 -3.39 -16.22
CA SER A 70 -0.17 -3.24 -17.67
C SER A 70 1.10 -3.55 -18.48
N MET A 71 2.28 -3.41 -17.86
CA MET A 71 3.57 -3.86 -18.41
C MET A 71 3.89 -5.27 -17.90
N GLY A 72 3.27 -6.28 -18.49
CA GLY A 72 3.51 -7.67 -18.12
C GLY A 72 5.00 -8.00 -18.11
N GLN A 73 5.52 -8.44 -16.96
CA GLN A 73 6.85 -9.08 -16.78
C GLN A 73 8.00 -8.47 -17.61
N ALA A 74 7.93 -7.18 -17.95
CA ALA A 74 8.98 -6.51 -18.67
C ALA A 74 10.05 -6.24 -17.61
N LYS A 75 10.99 -7.19 -17.54
CA LYS A 75 12.33 -7.10 -16.97
C LYS A 75 12.38 -6.01 -15.91
N VAL A 76 12.21 -6.42 -14.64
CA VAL A 76 12.51 -5.61 -13.45
C VAL A 76 14.02 -5.29 -13.51
N ASN A 77 14.37 -4.40 -14.44
CA ASN A 77 15.64 -3.75 -14.57
C ASN A 77 15.70 -2.83 -13.37
N GLU A 78 16.56 -3.20 -12.44
CA GLU A 78 17.50 -2.30 -11.80
C GLU A 78 17.16 -0.80 -11.93
N GLY A 79 16.53 -0.27 -10.89
CA GLY A 79 16.92 1.06 -10.40
C GLY A 79 15.99 2.25 -10.67
N SER A 80 14.84 2.13 -11.33
CA SER A 80 14.01 3.33 -11.57
C SER A 80 12.52 3.06 -11.65
N GLY A 81 11.73 3.68 -10.75
CA GLY A 81 10.33 3.97 -11.03
C GLY A 81 9.37 3.91 -9.84
N ALA A 82 9.39 2.82 -9.07
CA ALA A 82 8.37 2.55 -8.06
C ALA A 82 8.67 3.20 -6.70
N LEU A 83 8.49 4.52 -6.59
CA LEU A 83 8.77 5.28 -5.38
C LEU A 83 7.74 5.01 -4.26
N PHE A 84 6.44 4.91 -4.58
CA PHE A 84 5.38 4.82 -3.56
C PHE A 84 5.00 3.38 -3.19
N ILE A 85 5.39 2.38 -3.98
CA ILE A 85 5.21 0.96 -3.64
C ILE A 85 6.42 0.35 -2.91
N SER A 86 7.52 1.10 -2.77
CA SER A 86 8.66 0.64 -1.96
C SER A 86 8.20 0.28 -0.53
N THR A 87 8.71 -0.83 0.01
CA THR A 87 8.31 -1.32 1.34
C THR A 87 8.55 -0.26 2.41
N ALA A 88 9.61 0.54 2.29
CA ALA A 88 9.87 1.67 3.19
C ALA A 88 8.83 2.79 3.07
N ALA A 89 8.54 3.27 1.86
CA ALA A 89 7.55 4.33 1.69
C ALA A 89 6.18 3.88 2.18
N GLU A 90 5.79 2.64 1.86
CA GLU A 90 4.53 2.08 2.31
C GLU A 90 4.46 1.97 3.84
N TRP A 91 5.52 1.49 4.48
CA TRP A 91 5.58 1.39 5.94
C TRP A 91 5.53 2.76 6.63
N ILE A 92 6.34 3.73 6.17
CA ILE A 92 6.41 5.07 6.76
C ILE A 92 5.06 5.78 6.61
N LEU A 93 4.49 5.81 5.40
CA LEU A 93 3.28 6.57 5.12
C LEU A 93 2.04 5.91 5.74
N ASN A 94 1.92 4.58 5.71
CA ASN A 94 0.84 3.90 6.45
C ASN A 94 0.97 4.13 7.96
N SER A 95 2.18 4.16 8.52
CA SER A 95 2.40 4.42 9.95
C SER A 95 2.03 5.86 10.34
N ILE A 96 2.37 6.85 9.50
CA ILE A 96 1.97 8.25 9.70
C ILE A 96 0.44 8.37 9.67
N ILE A 97 -0.21 7.77 8.67
CA ILE A 97 -1.67 7.78 8.54
C ILE A 97 -2.32 7.10 9.75
N PHE A 98 -1.87 5.90 10.11
CA PHE A 98 -2.39 5.16 11.25
C PHE A 98 -2.22 5.95 12.57
N GLY A 99 -1.05 6.55 12.78
CA GLY A 99 -0.79 7.42 13.92
C GLY A 99 -1.70 8.66 13.96
N ALA A 100 -1.95 9.28 12.80
CA ALA A 100 -2.89 10.39 12.70
C ALA A 100 -4.33 9.96 13.05
N TRP A 101 -4.79 8.81 12.56
CA TRP A 101 -6.12 8.28 12.91
C TRP A 101 -6.26 8.03 14.41
N ILE A 102 -5.22 7.54 15.09
CA ILE A 102 -5.20 7.36 16.54
C ILE A 102 -5.22 8.71 17.27
N ALA A 103 -4.32 9.62 16.90
CA ALA A 103 -4.18 10.92 17.57
C ALA A 103 -5.46 11.75 17.50
N TYR A 104 -6.20 11.65 16.40
CA TYR A 104 -7.44 12.40 16.18
C TYR A 104 -8.71 11.57 16.40
N ALA A 105 -8.61 10.37 16.99
CA ALA A 105 -9.77 9.51 17.29
C ALA A 105 -10.75 10.20 18.26
N GLY A 106 -10.22 10.86 19.30
CA GLY A 106 -11.03 11.59 20.28
C GLY A 106 -11.87 12.70 19.65
N PRO A 107 -11.24 13.72 19.02
CA PRO A 107 -11.94 14.82 18.35
C PRO A 107 -12.93 14.34 17.29
N THR A 108 -12.53 13.37 16.47
CA THR A 108 -13.40 12.83 15.42
C THR A 108 -14.61 12.09 16.01
N SER A 109 -14.44 11.37 17.12
CA SER A 109 -15.56 10.69 17.79
C SER A 109 -16.55 11.68 18.42
N ALA A 110 -16.07 12.81 18.94
CA ALA A 110 -16.92 13.87 19.47
C ALA A 110 -17.75 14.53 18.34
N LEU A 111 -17.10 14.80 17.20
CA LEU A 111 -17.76 15.27 15.98
C LEU A 111 -18.84 14.29 15.49
N ILE A 112 -18.55 12.99 15.45
CA ILE A 112 -19.54 11.99 15.02
C ILE A 112 -20.72 11.95 15.99
N LYS A 113 -20.48 12.05 17.30
CA LYS A 113 -21.56 12.11 18.29
C LYS A 113 -22.44 13.34 18.12
N SER A 114 -21.86 14.52 17.91
CA SER A 114 -22.64 15.75 17.71
C SER A 114 -23.52 15.67 16.46
N VAL A 115 -23.01 15.07 15.39
CA VAL A 115 -23.76 14.83 14.14
C VAL A 115 -24.90 13.83 14.35
N VAL A 116 -24.64 12.70 15.02
CA VAL A 116 -25.64 11.65 15.24
C VAL A 116 -26.78 12.12 16.16
N ILE A 117 -26.46 12.92 17.17
CA ILE A 117 -27.47 13.47 18.10
C ILE A 117 -28.35 14.53 17.41
N GLY A 118 -27.78 15.28 16.45
CA GLY A 118 -28.46 16.41 15.81
C GLY A 118 -29.50 16.06 14.74
N ASN A 119 -29.51 14.85 14.16
CA ASN A 119 -30.34 14.58 12.98
C ASN A 119 -30.63 13.06 12.78
N THR A 120 -31.89 12.67 12.57
CA THR A 120 -32.41 11.31 12.80
C THR A 120 -32.56 10.41 11.57
N ALA A 121 -32.35 10.90 10.34
CA ALA A 121 -32.53 10.10 9.13
C ALA A 121 -31.27 10.13 8.24
N GLY A 122 -30.56 9.00 8.12
CA GLY A 122 -29.46 8.80 7.17
C GLY A 122 -28.03 8.88 7.73
N LEU A 123 -27.84 9.33 8.98
CA LEU A 123 -26.50 9.59 9.53
C LEU A 123 -25.82 8.39 10.21
N TRP A 124 -26.51 7.24 10.31
CA TRP A 124 -25.89 5.97 10.73
C TRP A 124 -24.73 5.54 9.82
N MET A 125 -24.70 6.04 8.58
CA MET A 125 -23.60 5.79 7.66
C MET A 125 -22.28 6.44 8.09
N ILE A 126 -22.30 7.52 8.87
CA ILE A 126 -21.08 8.18 9.37
C ILE A 126 -20.29 7.27 10.33
N PRO A 127 -20.86 6.79 11.45
CA PRO A 127 -20.12 5.92 12.36
C PRO A 127 -19.73 4.60 11.69
N VAL A 128 -20.56 4.06 10.79
CA VAL A 128 -20.24 2.82 10.05
C VAL A 128 -19.05 3.03 9.10
N SER A 129 -19.07 4.08 8.27
CA SER A 129 -17.97 4.40 7.35
C SER A 129 -16.68 4.75 8.09
N TYR A 130 -16.77 5.45 9.23
CA TYR A 130 -15.64 5.72 10.12
C TYR A 130 -15.01 4.43 10.68
N MET A 131 -15.84 3.52 11.19
CA MET A 131 -15.36 2.23 11.71
C MET A 131 -14.75 1.38 10.60
N LEU A 132 -15.34 1.36 9.41
CA LEU A 132 -14.79 0.67 8.24
C LEU A 132 -13.44 1.27 7.80
N ALA A 133 -13.30 2.60 7.80
CA ALA A 133 -12.04 3.26 7.45
C ALA A 133 -10.93 2.87 8.44
N ILE A 134 -11.19 2.95 9.75
CA ILE A 134 -10.22 2.55 10.79
C ILE A 134 -9.87 1.06 10.67
N ALA A 135 -10.88 0.20 10.50
CA ALA A 135 -10.66 -1.24 10.34
C ALA A 135 -9.79 -1.54 9.12
N ALA A 136 -10.03 -0.86 7.99
CA ALA A 136 -9.26 -1.03 6.76
C ALA A 136 -7.82 -0.52 6.91
N VAL A 137 -7.60 0.68 7.49
CA VAL A 137 -6.25 1.19 7.76
C VAL A 137 -5.49 0.25 8.70
N THR A 138 -6.14 -0.22 9.77
CA THR A 138 -5.54 -1.16 10.73
C THR A 138 -5.19 -2.47 10.05
N THR A 139 -6.09 -3.00 9.23
CA THR A 139 -5.86 -4.27 8.51
C THR A 139 -4.73 -4.13 7.50
N LEU A 140 -4.62 -3.00 6.79
CA LEU A 140 -3.49 -2.74 5.89
C LEU A 140 -2.16 -2.71 6.65
N GLN A 141 -2.13 -2.07 7.82
CA GLN A 141 -0.93 -2.00 8.64
C GLN A 141 -0.55 -3.37 9.21
N VAL A 142 -1.51 -4.11 9.76
CA VAL A 142 -1.29 -5.48 10.28
C VAL A 142 -0.81 -6.40 9.16
N HIS A 143 -1.43 -6.31 7.99
CA HIS A 143 -1.07 -7.13 6.84
C HIS A 143 0.35 -6.81 6.34
N LEU A 144 0.75 -5.53 6.34
CA LEU A 144 2.12 -5.12 6.01
C LEU A 144 3.11 -5.71 7.02
N VAL A 145 2.89 -5.51 8.32
CA VAL A 145 3.76 -6.03 9.38
C VAL A 145 3.86 -7.56 9.32
N PHE A 146 2.73 -8.24 9.13
CA PHE A 146 2.69 -9.70 9.02
C PHE A 146 3.45 -10.19 7.80
N SER A 147 3.35 -9.48 6.67
CA SER A 147 4.10 -9.83 5.46
C SER A 147 5.61 -9.67 5.62
N ILE A 148 6.05 -8.60 6.30
CA ILE A 148 7.47 -8.39 6.66
C ILE A 148 7.95 -9.48 7.63
N LEU A 149 7.13 -9.84 8.63
CA LEU A 149 7.47 -10.86 9.62
C LEU A 149 7.62 -12.25 8.97
N LEU A 150 6.68 -12.65 8.11
CA LEU A 150 6.76 -13.91 7.38
C LEU A 150 8.01 -13.98 6.50
N TYR A 151 8.37 -12.87 5.84
CA TYR A 151 9.61 -12.77 5.09
C TYR A 151 10.84 -12.95 5.99
N ALA A 152 10.88 -12.26 7.14
CA ALA A 152 11.98 -12.34 8.10
C ALA A 152 12.15 -13.75 8.69
N ILE A 153 11.06 -14.47 8.93
CA ILE A 153 11.09 -15.87 9.40
C ILE A 153 11.68 -16.78 8.33
N ARG A 154 11.37 -16.55 7.05
CA ARG A 154 11.80 -17.40 5.93
C ARG A 154 13.24 -17.14 5.49
N SER A 155 13.62 -15.87 5.37
CA SER A 155 14.91 -15.45 4.81
C SER A 155 15.94 -15.10 5.89
N GLY A 156 15.49 -14.96 7.14
CA GLY A 156 16.29 -14.54 8.28
C GLY A 156 16.16 -13.03 8.57
N PRO A 157 16.27 -12.62 9.85
CA PRO A 157 16.11 -11.22 10.25
C PRO A 157 17.21 -10.30 9.72
N GLY A 158 18.37 -10.86 9.34
CA GLY A 158 19.49 -10.09 8.77
C GLY A 158 19.17 -9.44 7.42
N GLU A 159 18.24 -10.01 6.64
CA GLU A 159 17.81 -9.43 5.36
C GLU A 159 17.02 -8.13 5.55
N LEU A 160 16.32 -7.96 6.67
CA LEU A 160 15.61 -6.71 6.99
C LEU A 160 16.56 -5.52 7.20
N LEU A 161 17.82 -5.77 7.54
CA LEU A 161 18.83 -4.72 7.72
C LEU A 161 19.40 -4.24 6.38
N ARG A 162 19.14 -4.95 5.28
CA ARG A 162 19.64 -4.57 3.97
C ARG A 162 18.74 -3.53 3.34
N TRP A 163 19.34 -2.47 2.79
CA TRP A 163 18.60 -1.42 2.09
C TRP A 163 17.88 -1.92 0.83
N SER A 164 18.35 -3.02 0.23
CA SER A 164 17.69 -3.67 -0.91
C SER A 164 16.25 -4.09 -0.58
N PHE A 165 16.04 -4.69 0.61
CA PHE A 165 14.71 -5.11 1.07
C PHE A 165 13.71 -3.95 1.11
N TRP A 166 14.14 -2.80 1.63
CA TRP A 166 13.29 -1.63 1.80
C TRP A 166 12.93 -0.92 0.49
N ARG A 167 13.78 -1.06 -0.54
CA ARG A 167 13.48 -0.58 -1.89
C ARG A 167 12.55 -1.52 -2.66
N GLU A 168 12.57 -2.81 -2.34
CA GLU A 168 11.69 -3.77 -2.99
C GLU A 168 10.21 -3.52 -2.67
N ARG A 169 9.36 -3.94 -3.61
CA ARG A 169 7.90 -3.83 -3.50
C ARG A 169 7.37 -4.77 -2.44
N ALA A 170 6.55 -4.24 -1.53
CA ALA A 170 5.93 -5.04 -0.49
C ALA A 170 5.04 -6.14 -1.10
N GLY A 171 5.32 -7.40 -0.77
CA GLY A 171 4.63 -8.57 -1.29
C GLY A 171 5.27 -9.22 -2.53
N HIS A 172 6.34 -8.64 -3.08
CA HIS A 172 7.11 -9.18 -4.23
C HIS A 172 8.55 -9.57 -3.84
N TRP A 173 8.73 -10.09 -2.63
CA TRP A 173 10.01 -10.62 -2.17
C TRP A 173 10.19 -12.06 -2.65
N GLU A 174 10.30 -12.27 -3.96
CA GLU A 174 10.83 -13.52 -4.47
C GLU A 174 12.36 -13.45 -4.46
N PRO A 175 13.06 -14.50 -3.99
CA PRO A 175 14.50 -14.54 -4.12
C PRO A 175 14.81 -14.50 -5.62
N SER A 176 15.38 -13.39 -6.10
CA SER A 176 16.00 -13.39 -7.41
C SER A 176 17.10 -14.44 -7.33
N ILE A 177 16.87 -15.62 -7.91
CA ILE A 177 17.96 -16.50 -8.28
C ILE A 177 18.70 -15.71 -9.36
N ARG A 178 19.66 -14.89 -8.92
CA ARG A 178 20.67 -14.34 -9.81
C ARG A 178 21.47 -15.56 -10.22
N LEU A 179 21.05 -16.22 -11.28
CA LEU A 179 21.98 -17.03 -12.07
C LEU A 179 23.10 -16.04 -12.39
N ALA A 180 24.29 -16.29 -11.85
CA ALA A 180 25.45 -15.46 -12.13
C ALA A 180 25.55 -15.35 -13.66
N GLU A 181 25.59 -14.13 -14.19
CA GLU A 181 25.77 -13.92 -15.64
C GLU A 181 27.03 -14.63 -16.16
N ASP A 182 27.98 -14.95 -15.27
CA ASP A 182 29.16 -15.77 -15.54
C ASP A 182 28.82 -17.21 -16.01
N GLU A 183 27.70 -17.80 -15.60
CA GLU A 183 27.32 -19.17 -16.00
C GLU A 183 26.66 -19.21 -17.39
N VAL A 184 26.07 -18.09 -17.84
CA VAL A 184 25.46 -18.00 -19.18
C VAL A 184 26.53 -17.75 -20.24
N ASP A 185 27.55 -16.95 -19.93
CA ASP A 185 28.69 -16.74 -20.83
C ASP A 185 29.55 -18.01 -21.01
N ASP A 186 29.70 -18.83 -19.97
CA ASP A 186 30.38 -20.13 -20.08
C ASP A 186 29.59 -21.12 -20.95
N LEU A 187 28.25 -21.13 -20.86
CA LEU A 187 27.40 -21.97 -21.70
C LEU A 187 27.41 -21.53 -23.17
N VAL A 188 27.37 -20.21 -23.43
CA VAL A 188 27.46 -19.65 -24.78
C VAL A 188 28.86 -19.81 -25.38
N SER A 189 29.91 -19.77 -24.56
CA SER A 189 31.29 -20.07 -24.97
C SER A 189 31.48 -21.56 -25.32
N CYS A 190 30.87 -22.47 -24.54
CA CYS A 190 30.92 -23.90 -24.79
C CYS A 190 30.18 -24.30 -26.09
N GLU A 191 29.03 -23.67 -26.37
CA GLU A 191 28.26 -23.91 -27.60
C GLU A 191 29.02 -23.43 -28.85
N LYS A 192 29.73 -22.30 -28.77
CA LYS A 192 30.58 -21.80 -29.87
C LYS A 192 31.81 -22.69 -30.12
N GLY A 193 32.39 -23.28 -29.08
CA GLY A 193 33.49 -24.25 -29.21
C GLY A 193 33.08 -25.55 -29.92
N LEU A 194 31.88 -26.06 -29.62
CA LEU A 194 31.31 -27.25 -30.26
C LEU A 194 30.95 -27.03 -31.73
N LEU A 195 30.39 -25.87 -32.08
CA LEU A 195 30.06 -25.53 -33.47
C LEU A 195 31.30 -25.32 -34.35
N GLY A 196 32.40 -24.81 -33.80
CA GLY A 196 33.69 -24.73 -34.49
C GLY A 196 34.28 -26.10 -34.80
N SER A 197 34.25 -27.03 -33.84
CA SER A 197 34.78 -28.39 -34.02
C SER A 197 34.01 -29.23 -35.04
N VAL A 198 32.71 -28.99 -35.23
CA VAL A 198 31.89 -29.71 -36.22
C VAL A 198 32.14 -29.23 -37.66
N GLN A 199 32.60 -27.99 -37.85
CA GLN A 199 32.93 -27.48 -39.18
C GLN A 199 34.27 -28.00 -39.71
N ASP A 200 35.24 -28.29 -38.83
CA ASP A 200 36.54 -28.85 -39.21
C ASP A 200 36.49 -30.35 -39.55
N LEU A 201 35.44 -31.06 -39.13
CA LEU A 201 35.20 -32.47 -39.48
C LEU A 201 34.51 -32.66 -40.86
N LYS A 202 34.20 -31.57 -41.57
CA LYS A 202 33.56 -31.60 -42.90
C LYS A 202 34.50 -31.25 -44.07
N LYS A 203 35.81 -31.16 -43.83
CA LYS A 203 36.85 -31.06 -44.87
C LYS A 203 37.70 -32.31 -44.89
#